data_AF-A0A1F4PQJ5-F1
#
_entry.id   AF-A0A1F4PQJ5-F1
#
_cell.length_a   1.000
_cell.length_b   1.000
_cell.length_c   1.000
_cell.angle_alpha   90.00
_cell.angle_beta   90.00
_cell.angle_gamma   90.00
#
_symmetry.space_group_name_H-M   'P 1'
#
loop_
_entity.id
_entity.type
_entity.pdbx_description
1 polymer ?
#
loop_
_entity_poly.entity_id
_entity_poly.type
_entity_poly.pdbx_seq_one_letter_code
_entity_poly.pdbx_strand_id
1 'polypeptide(L)'
;MKLYSKLHKSILTYYQMLKEQYSIKYLKETLIGTLLAICLIGGYFLNKFYVQSREQQAFVALSEVVDSFMHSQRTAQSMEQKDKEKIEQAWQDTQILLDALYKDNSSSYLAPYFLVFKAQVILERDHNVDAAIQVLDDALKSISSTTEIGSLFHLKRIKMGFDSKNLETREKAFKDLLAMTQDCAAYGYQEALYTLGLYLISKGDAAGSQAAFKQLVDNADAKALIKSPWVILAQEKLGLSTAGASK
;
A
#
# COMPACT_ATOMS: atom_id res chain seq x y z
N MET A 1 40.74 21.15 23.12
CA MET A 1 40.82 21.03 24.60
C MET A 1 40.23 22.19 25.39
N LYS A 2 40.29 23.46 24.95
CA LYS A 2 39.76 24.61 25.74
C LYS A 2 38.24 24.64 25.93
N LEU A 3 37.46 23.96 25.09
CA LEU A 3 35.99 23.91 25.18
C LEU A 3 35.51 23.03 26.34
N TYR A 4 36.11 21.85 26.49
CA TYR A 4 35.74 20.87 27.52
C TYR A 4 36.04 21.38 28.94
N SER A 5 37.19 22.02 29.15
CA SER A 5 37.55 22.56 30.46
C SER A 5 36.67 23.75 30.87
N LYS A 6 36.24 24.58 29.92
CA LYS A 6 35.25 25.64 30.15
C LYS A 6 33.89 25.05 30.52
N LEU A 7 33.42 24.05 29.77
CA LEU A 7 32.14 23.38 30.03
C LEU A 7 32.12 22.74 31.43
N HIS A 8 33.20 22.06 31.80
CA HIS A 8 33.35 21.43 33.10
C HIS A 8 33.32 22.45 34.25
N LYS A 9 34.05 23.57 34.15
CA LYS A 9 34.01 24.64 35.16
C LYS A 9 32.61 25.25 35.31
N SER A 10 31.91 25.52 34.20
CA SER A 10 30.54 26.06 34.24
C SER A 10 29.54 25.11 34.90
N ILE A 11 29.64 23.80 34.62
CA ILE A 11 28.81 22.78 35.28
C ILE A 11 29.08 22.74 36.79
N LEU A 12 30.35 22.84 37.20
CA LEU A 12 30.74 22.79 38.61
C LEU A 12 30.23 24.01 39.39
N THR A 13 30.37 25.21 38.84
CA THR A 13 29.87 26.45 39.45
C THR A 13 28.34 26.43 39.57
N TYR A 14 27.63 25.95 38.55
CA TYR A 14 26.18 25.83 38.57
C TYR A 14 25.70 24.82 39.63
N TYR A 15 26.40 23.70 39.77
CA TYR A 15 26.13 22.71 40.83
C TYR A 15 26.31 23.29 42.24
N GLN A 16 27.37 24.09 42.46
CA GLN A 16 27.62 24.74 43.75
C GLN A 16 26.53 25.78 44.09
N MET A 17 26.12 26.61 43.13
CA MET A 17 25.03 27.56 43.31
C MET A 17 23.70 26.88 43.67
N LEU A 18 23.35 25.80 42.96
CA LEU A 18 22.13 25.04 43.24
C LEU A 18 22.14 24.41 44.64
N LYS A 19 23.31 23.97 45.11
CA LYS A 19 23.49 23.35 46.43
C LYS A 19 23.34 24.35 47.57
N GLU A 20 23.78 25.60 47.40
CA GLU A 20 23.65 26.64 48.43
C GLU A 20 22.24 27.26 48.49
N GLN A 21 21.57 27.39 47.35
CA GLN A 21 20.32 28.17 47.25
C GLN A 21 19.06 27.36 47.61
N TYR A 22 19.13 26.04 47.56
CA TYR A 22 18.04 25.16 48.01
C TYR A 22 18.49 24.37 49.25
N SER A 23 17.70 24.36 50.32
CA SER A 23 17.87 23.44 51.46
C SER A 23 17.09 22.14 51.16
N ILE A 24 17.73 21.23 50.44
CA ILE A 24 16.98 20.32 49.55
C ILE A 24 16.65 18.99 50.22
N LYS A 25 15.46 18.90 50.81
CA LYS A 25 14.83 17.60 51.15
C LYS A 25 14.60 16.73 49.89
N TYR A 26 14.63 17.32 48.68
CA TYR A 26 14.24 16.68 47.42
C TYR A 26 15.26 16.73 46.26
N LEU A 27 16.54 17.11 46.46
CA LEU A 27 17.50 17.25 45.33
C LEU A 27 17.75 15.92 44.63
N LYS A 28 17.81 14.85 45.41
CA LYS A 28 18.06 13.51 44.88
C LYS A 28 16.91 13.08 43.98
N GLU A 29 15.68 13.31 44.43
CA GLU A 29 14.44 13.00 43.73
C GLU A 29 14.32 13.84 42.45
N THR A 30 14.65 15.14 42.49
CA THR A 30 14.62 15.98 41.28
C THR A 30 15.68 15.56 40.27
N LEU A 31 16.92 15.25 40.70
CA LEU A 31 17.97 14.75 39.81
C LEU A 31 17.61 13.42 39.16
N ILE A 32 17.05 12.47 39.93
CA ILE A 32 16.57 11.19 39.40
C ILE A 32 15.43 11.44 38.39
N GLY A 33 14.47 12.30 38.73
CA GLY A 33 13.37 12.67 37.84
C GLY A 33 13.85 13.30 36.53
N THR A 34 14.82 14.22 36.61
CA THR A 34 15.44 14.83 35.42
C THR A 34 16.19 13.81 34.58
N LEU A 35 16.96 12.91 35.19
CA LEU A 35 17.68 11.86 34.47
C LEU A 35 16.71 10.92 33.74
N LEU A 36 15.65 10.48 34.42
CA LEU A 36 14.60 9.66 33.80
C LEU A 36 13.93 10.39 32.64
N ALA A 37 13.60 11.67 32.79
CA ALA A 37 13.04 12.48 31.72
C ALA A 37 13.99 12.58 30.52
N ILE A 38 15.28 12.79 30.74
CA ILE A 38 16.31 12.82 29.68
C ILE A 38 16.39 11.46 28.97
N CYS A 39 16.37 10.34 29.70
CA CYS A 39 16.40 9.01 29.12
C CYS A 39 15.14 8.73 28.27
N LEU A 40 13.95 9.12 28.74
CA LEU A 40 12.70 8.94 28.00
C LEU A 40 12.68 9.78 26.71
N ILE A 41 13.06 11.06 26.81
CA ILE A 41 13.14 11.97 25.67
C ILE A 41 14.19 11.46 24.67
N GLY A 42 15.39 11.13 25.15
CA GLY A 42 16.47 10.59 24.33
C GLY A 42 16.10 9.28 23.63
N GLY A 43 15.47 8.35 24.36
CA GLY A 43 14.97 7.09 23.81
C GLY A 43 13.92 7.31 22.72
N TYR A 44 12.98 8.24 22.92
CA TYR A 44 11.99 8.61 21.92
C TYR A 44 12.63 9.16 20.62
N PHE A 45 13.60 10.07 20.73
CA PHE A 45 14.28 10.64 19.56
C PHE A 45 15.17 9.62 18.84
N LEU A 46 15.91 8.78 19.58
CA LEU A 46 16.73 7.71 19.00
C LEU A 46 15.85 6.70 18.26
N ASN A 47 14.72 6.29 18.84
CA ASN A 47 13.76 5.40 18.19
C ASN A 47 13.18 6.05 16.93
N LYS A 48 12.77 7.33 17.00
CA LYS A 48 12.25 8.06 15.83
C LYS A 48 13.29 8.15 14.70
N PHE A 49 14.54 8.45 15.03
CA PHE A 49 15.63 8.51 14.06
C PHE A 49 15.91 7.14 13.43
N TYR A 50 15.92 6.08 14.24
CA TYR A 50 16.09 4.71 13.77
C TYR A 50 14.97 4.30 12.80
N VAL A 51 13.71 4.51 13.18
CA VAL A 51 12.55 4.22 12.31
C VAL A 51 12.65 5.03 11.01
N GLN A 52 12.92 6.33 11.08
CA GLN A 52 13.05 7.16 9.89
C GLN A 52 14.17 6.67 8.94
N SER A 53 15.34 6.32 9.49
CA SER A 53 16.45 5.80 8.68
C SER A 53 16.10 4.48 8.02
N ARG A 54 15.41 3.58 8.74
CA ARG A 54 14.92 2.31 8.19
C ARG A 54 13.88 2.52 7.09
N GLU A 55 12.90 3.40 7.31
CA GLU A 55 11.88 3.69 6.29
C GLU A 55 12.47 4.34 5.04
N GLN A 56 13.52 5.17 5.18
CA GLN A 56 14.24 5.72 4.03
C GLN A 56 14.95 4.63 3.22
N GLN A 57 15.60 3.66 3.88
CA GLN A 57 16.22 2.53 3.21
C GLN A 57 15.18 1.66 2.49
N ALA A 58 14.05 1.38 3.16
CA ALA A 58 12.96 0.62 2.57
C ALA A 58 12.35 1.33 1.35
N PHE A 59 12.28 2.66 1.35
CA PHE A 59 11.80 3.44 0.21
C PHE A 59 12.75 3.31 -0.99
N VAL A 60 14.07 3.44 -0.77
CA VAL A 60 15.07 3.24 -1.83
C VAL A 60 14.99 1.83 -2.39
N ALA A 61 14.92 0.82 -1.51
CA ALA A 61 14.77 -0.57 -1.91
C ALA A 61 13.48 -0.81 -2.73
N LEU A 62 12.35 -0.24 -2.30
CA LEU A 62 11.10 -0.36 -3.04
C LEU A 62 11.19 0.32 -4.42
N SER A 63 11.88 1.46 -4.53
CA SER A 63 12.10 2.11 -5.83
C SER A 63 12.91 1.24 -6.79
N GLU A 64 13.91 0.51 -6.29
CA GLU A 64 14.70 -0.44 -7.08
C GLU A 64 13.85 -1.62 -7.56
N VAL A 65 12.94 -2.13 -6.72
CA VAL A 65 11.95 -3.15 -7.11
C VAL A 65 11.02 -2.62 -8.21
N VAL A 66 10.54 -1.38 -8.09
CA VAL A 66 9.69 -0.75 -9.12
C VAL A 66 10.43 -0.64 -10.45
N ASP A 67 11.69 -0.18 -10.43
CA ASP A 67 12.49 -0.04 -11.65
C ASP A 67 12.75 -1.40 -12.32
N SER A 68 13.12 -2.42 -11.54
CA SER A 68 13.29 -3.78 -12.03
C SER A 68 11.99 -4.36 -12.60
N PHE A 69 10.87 -4.17 -11.89
CA PHE A 69 9.55 -4.60 -12.36
C PHE A 69 9.15 -3.94 -13.69
N MET A 70 9.35 -2.62 -13.81
CA MET A 70 9.07 -1.88 -15.04
C MET A 70 10.00 -2.30 -16.18
N HIS A 71 11.26 -2.62 -15.90
CA HIS A 71 12.18 -3.18 -16.88
C HIS A 71 11.66 -4.52 -17.40
N SER A 72 11.29 -5.45 -16.51
CA SER A 72 10.76 -6.77 -16.88
C SER A 72 9.46 -6.68 -17.66
N GLN A 73 8.57 -5.76 -17.28
CA GLN A 73 7.34 -5.50 -18.02
C GLN A 73 7.61 -4.98 -19.45
N ARG A 74 8.55 -4.04 -19.62
CA ARG A 74 8.92 -3.53 -20.96
C ARG A 74 9.59 -4.61 -21.80
N THR A 75 10.43 -5.44 -21.19
CA THR A 75 11.03 -6.62 -21.84
C THR A 75 9.94 -7.57 -22.34
N ALA A 76 8.97 -7.91 -21.49
CA ALA A 76 7.83 -8.76 -21.86
C ALA A 76 6.96 -8.16 -22.98
N GLN A 77 6.75 -6.84 -22.99
CA GLN A 77 5.94 -6.14 -23.99
C GLN A 77 6.64 -5.93 -25.35
N SER A 78 7.97 -5.75 -25.34
CA SER A 78 8.75 -5.42 -26.55
C SER A 78 9.26 -6.65 -27.30
N MET A 79 9.28 -7.81 -26.66
CA MET A 79 9.83 -9.03 -27.22
C MET A 79 8.74 -9.91 -27.82
N GLU A 80 9.08 -10.55 -28.95
CA GLU A 80 8.23 -11.60 -29.53
C GLU A 80 8.29 -12.86 -28.67
N GLN A 81 7.30 -13.74 -28.79
CA GLN A 81 7.26 -15.03 -28.06
C GLN A 81 8.50 -15.90 -28.26
N LYS A 82 9.28 -15.70 -29.35
CA LYS A 82 10.54 -16.41 -29.61
C LYS A 82 11.66 -16.07 -28.61
N ASP A 83 11.57 -14.95 -27.91
CA ASP A 83 12.53 -14.51 -26.89
C ASP A 83 12.09 -14.89 -25.46
N LYS A 84 11.27 -15.95 -25.31
CA LYS A 84 10.69 -16.39 -24.03
C LYS A 84 11.73 -16.53 -22.91
N GLU A 85 12.93 -17.02 -23.21
CA GLU A 85 14.01 -17.19 -22.23
C GLU A 85 14.45 -15.86 -21.60
N LYS A 86 14.53 -14.78 -22.39
CA LYS A 86 14.89 -13.44 -21.89
C LYS A 86 13.78 -12.84 -21.02
N ILE A 87 12.53 -13.07 -21.40
CA ILE A 87 11.36 -12.62 -20.63
C ILE A 87 11.34 -13.33 -19.27
N GLU A 88 11.53 -14.65 -19.28
CA GLU A 88 11.60 -15.47 -18.07
C GLU A 88 12.75 -15.03 -17.16
N GLN A 89 13.94 -14.83 -17.74
CA GLN A 89 15.10 -14.36 -17.00
C GLN A 89 14.85 -12.99 -16.35
N ALA A 90 14.25 -12.03 -17.07
CA ALA A 90 13.94 -10.72 -16.51
C ALA A 90 13.00 -10.82 -15.30
N TRP A 91 11.95 -11.65 -15.38
CA TRP A 91 11.06 -11.88 -14.23
C TRP A 91 11.75 -12.62 -13.08
N GLN A 92 12.63 -13.58 -13.38
CA GLN A 92 13.42 -14.27 -12.37
C GLN A 92 14.36 -13.30 -11.63
N ASP A 93 15.06 -12.43 -12.35
CA ASP A 93 15.94 -11.41 -11.78
C ASP A 93 15.15 -10.46 -10.88
N THR A 94 13.97 -10.00 -11.32
CA THR A 94 13.07 -9.19 -10.49
C THR A 94 12.62 -9.92 -9.23
N GLN A 95 12.26 -11.21 -9.31
CA GLN A 95 11.91 -11.96 -8.10
C GLN A 95 13.08 -12.04 -7.12
N ILE A 96 14.28 -12.38 -7.59
CA ILE A 96 15.46 -12.52 -6.72
C ILE A 96 15.73 -11.21 -5.98
N LEU A 97 15.71 -10.08 -6.70
CA LEU A 97 15.86 -8.76 -6.13
C LEU A 97 14.77 -8.48 -5.08
N LEU A 98 13.51 -8.75 -5.42
CA LEU A 98 12.39 -8.51 -4.53
C LEU A 98 12.49 -9.33 -3.25
N ASP A 99 12.80 -10.62 -3.35
CA ASP A 99 12.92 -11.51 -2.19
C ASP A 99 14.06 -11.08 -1.26
N ALA A 100 15.19 -10.64 -1.81
CA ALA A 100 16.31 -10.09 -1.04
C ALA A 100 15.91 -8.78 -0.33
N LEU A 101 15.37 -7.81 -1.07
CA LEU A 101 15.03 -6.51 -0.52
C LEU A 101 13.85 -6.56 0.46
N TYR A 102 12.86 -7.43 0.24
CA TYR A 102 11.77 -7.65 1.19
C TYR A 102 12.29 -8.23 2.50
N LYS A 103 13.20 -9.21 2.46
CA LYS A 103 13.76 -9.82 3.67
C LYS A 103 14.41 -8.76 4.57
N ASP A 104 15.22 -7.89 3.98
CA ASP A 104 15.95 -6.84 4.70
C ASP A 104 15.01 -5.71 5.19
N ASN A 105 13.87 -5.52 4.54
CA ASN A 105 12.92 -4.44 4.84
C ASN A 105 11.56 -4.92 5.39
N SER A 106 11.46 -6.17 5.82
CA SER A 106 10.19 -6.80 6.25
C SER A 106 9.51 -6.15 7.46
N SER A 107 10.26 -5.37 8.24
CA SER A 107 9.75 -4.63 9.41
C SER A 107 9.33 -3.18 9.12
N SER A 108 9.52 -2.71 7.88
CA SER A 108 9.14 -1.36 7.44
C SER A 108 7.63 -1.27 7.19
N TYR A 109 7.06 -0.07 7.28
CA TYR A 109 5.68 0.18 6.84
C TYR A 109 5.48 -0.01 5.34
N LEU A 110 6.57 -0.07 4.56
CA LEU A 110 6.57 -0.36 3.13
C LEU A 110 6.60 -1.86 2.80
N ALA A 111 6.84 -2.73 3.78
CA ALA A 111 6.87 -4.18 3.62
C ALA A 111 5.70 -4.77 2.80
N PRO A 112 4.42 -4.39 3.02
CA PRO A 112 3.33 -4.98 2.24
C PRO A 112 3.35 -4.59 0.76
N TYR A 113 3.99 -3.49 0.36
CA TYR A 113 4.10 -3.11 -1.05
C TYR A 113 5.07 -4.01 -1.82
N PHE A 114 6.14 -4.49 -1.18
CA PHE A 114 6.99 -5.54 -1.76
C PHE A 114 6.16 -6.79 -2.06
N LEU A 115 5.26 -7.19 -1.16
CA LEU A 115 4.38 -8.34 -1.36
C LEU A 115 3.39 -8.11 -2.51
N VAL A 116 2.88 -6.90 -2.71
CA VAL A 116 2.05 -6.57 -3.88
C VAL A 116 2.80 -6.78 -5.19
N PHE A 117 4.06 -6.33 -5.28
CA PHE A 117 4.90 -6.58 -6.45
C PHE A 117 5.21 -8.06 -6.61
N LYS A 118 5.47 -8.78 -5.51
CA LYS A 118 5.72 -10.23 -5.52
C LYS A 118 4.54 -10.99 -6.10
N ALA A 119 3.32 -10.66 -5.67
CA ALA A 119 2.11 -11.25 -6.21
C ALA A 119 2.01 -11.03 -7.73
N GLN A 120 2.34 -9.83 -8.22
CA GLN A 120 2.35 -9.57 -9.66
C GLN A 120 3.42 -10.38 -10.39
N VAL A 121 4.65 -10.48 -9.85
CA VAL A 121 5.72 -11.27 -10.47
C VAL A 121 5.33 -12.75 -10.57
N ILE A 122 4.70 -13.32 -9.52
CA ILE A 122 4.17 -14.70 -9.56
C ILE A 122 3.11 -14.85 -10.66
N LEU A 123 2.22 -13.87 -10.81
CA LEU A 123 1.18 -13.90 -11.84
C LEU A 123 1.77 -13.85 -13.27
N GLU A 124 2.74 -12.96 -13.50
CA GLU A 124 3.35 -12.77 -14.82
C GLU A 124 4.26 -13.94 -15.22
N ARG A 125 5.05 -14.46 -14.27
CA ARG A 125 6.04 -15.51 -14.54
C ARG A 125 5.44 -16.91 -14.47
N ASP A 126 4.79 -17.23 -13.36
CA ASP A 126 4.35 -18.60 -13.08
C ASP A 126 2.92 -18.87 -13.56
N HIS A 127 2.17 -17.82 -13.91
CA HIS A 127 0.72 -17.87 -14.16
C HIS A 127 -0.06 -18.55 -13.04
N ASN A 128 0.49 -18.51 -11.82
CA ASN A 128 -0.09 -19.15 -10.65
C ASN A 128 -0.94 -18.16 -9.87
N VAL A 129 -2.20 -18.03 -10.31
CA VAL A 129 -3.18 -17.08 -9.75
C VAL A 129 -3.40 -17.31 -8.25
N ASP A 130 -3.54 -18.55 -7.79
CA ASP A 130 -3.83 -18.84 -6.39
C ASP A 130 -2.65 -18.50 -5.47
N ALA A 131 -1.42 -18.79 -5.89
CA ALA A 131 -0.22 -18.37 -5.15
C ALA A 131 -0.08 -16.84 -5.10
N ALA A 132 -0.37 -16.16 -6.20
CA ALA A 132 -0.34 -14.70 -6.25
C ALA A 132 -1.41 -14.08 -5.33
N ILE A 133 -2.63 -14.65 -5.30
CA ILE A 133 -3.70 -14.23 -4.37
C ILE A 133 -3.25 -14.41 -2.92
N GLN A 134 -2.63 -15.52 -2.57
CA GLN A 134 -2.16 -15.75 -1.20
C GLN A 134 -1.15 -14.68 -0.75
N VAL A 135 -0.17 -14.36 -1.59
CA VAL A 135 0.81 -13.31 -1.30
C VAL A 135 0.15 -11.93 -1.18
N LEU A 136 -0.85 -11.65 -2.01
CA LEU A 136 -1.60 -10.40 -1.93
C LEU A 136 -2.50 -10.33 -0.68
N ASP A 137 -3.10 -11.46 -0.26
CA ASP A 137 -3.84 -11.58 1.00
C ASP A 137 -2.91 -11.32 2.20
N ASP A 138 -1.65 -11.78 2.15
CA ASP A 138 -0.66 -11.45 3.19
C ASP A 138 -0.30 -9.97 3.22
N ALA A 139 -0.20 -9.31 2.06
CA ALA A 139 0.00 -7.86 1.99
C ALA A 139 -1.18 -7.09 2.62
N LEU A 140 -2.41 -7.49 2.28
CA LEU A 140 -3.64 -6.84 2.72
C LEU A 140 -3.91 -6.95 4.23
N LYS A 141 -3.29 -7.90 4.94
CA LYS A 141 -3.33 -7.94 6.41
C LYS A 141 -2.72 -6.70 7.06
N SER A 142 -1.78 -6.03 6.38
CA SER A 142 -1.04 -4.87 6.89
C SER A 142 -1.45 -3.55 6.22
N ILE A 143 -2.20 -3.60 5.11
CA ILE A 143 -2.70 -2.41 4.41
C ILE A 143 -4.12 -2.12 4.88
N SER A 144 -4.38 -0.89 5.32
CA SER A 144 -5.74 -0.52 5.74
C SER A 144 -6.70 -0.50 4.55
N SER A 145 -7.78 -1.27 4.63
CA SER A 145 -8.85 -1.32 3.63
C SER A 145 -9.57 0.02 3.43
N THR A 146 -9.52 0.91 4.43
CA THR A 146 -10.14 2.25 4.39
C THR A 146 -9.35 3.26 3.57
N THR A 147 -8.13 2.92 3.13
CA THR A 147 -7.33 3.79 2.26
C THR A 147 -7.65 3.53 0.80
N GLU A 148 -7.43 4.54 -0.05
CA GLU A 148 -7.60 4.42 -1.50
C GLU A 148 -6.76 3.26 -2.08
N ILE A 149 -5.48 3.23 -1.72
CA ILE A 149 -4.55 2.17 -2.13
C ILE A 149 -5.02 0.79 -1.64
N GLY A 150 -5.47 0.68 -0.39
CA GLY A 150 -6.00 -0.58 0.14
C GLY A 150 -7.21 -1.08 -0.64
N SER A 151 -8.15 -0.19 -0.98
CA SER A 151 -9.30 -0.51 -1.82
C SER A 151 -8.88 -1.00 -3.22
N LEU A 152 -7.88 -0.37 -3.84
CA LEU A 152 -7.36 -0.79 -5.15
C LEU A 152 -6.76 -2.20 -5.09
N PHE A 153 -5.97 -2.52 -4.06
CA PHE A 153 -5.39 -3.86 -3.92
C PHE A 153 -6.41 -4.93 -3.55
N HIS A 154 -7.43 -4.59 -2.75
CA HIS A 154 -8.57 -5.48 -2.53
C HIS A 154 -9.28 -5.81 -3.84
N LEU A 155 -9.56 -4.81 -4.68
CA LEU A 155 -10.22 -5.04 -5.95
C LEU A 155 -9.34 -5.81 -6.94
N LYS A 156 -8.03 -5.56 -6.95
CA LYS A 156 -7.06 -6.37 -7.72
C LYS A 156 -7.12 -7.85 -7.29
N ARG A 157 -7.10 -8.12 -5.98
CA ARG A 157 -7.23 -9.46 -5.41
C ARG A 157 -8.53 -10.14 -5.83
N ILE A 158 -9.64 -9.41 -5.80
CA ILE A 158 -10.95 -9.90 -6.26
C ILE A 158 -10.91 -10.26 -7.75
N LYS A 159 -10.37 -9.38 -8.60
CA LYS A 159 -10.25 -9.63 -10.05
C LYS A 159 -9.41 -10.87 -10.34
N MET A 160 -8.25 -11.01 -9.69
CA MET A 160 -7.44 -12.25 -9.76
C MET A 160 -8.24 -13.48 -9.31
N GLY A 161 -9.08 -13.35 -8.29
CA GLY A 161 -9.92 -14.44 -7.82
C GLY A 161 -10.91 -14.97 -8.86
N PHE A 162 -11.36 -14.14 -9.82
CA PHE A 162 -12.19 -14.60 -10.93
C PHE A 162 -11.42 -15.43 -11.96
N ASP A 163 -10.12 -15.20 -12.10
CA ASP A 163 -9.22 -15.94 -12.99
C ASP A 163 -8.72 -17.26 -12.37
N SER A 164 -8.98 -17.49 -11.08
CA SER A 164 -8.62 -18.73 -10.41
C SER A 164 -9.37 -19.94 -10.99
N LYS A 165 -8.66 -21.07 -11.09
CA LYS A 165 -9.26 -22.35 -11.48
C LYS A 165 -10.06 -22.97 -10.31
N ASN A 166 -9.78 -22.56 -9.08
CA ASN A 166 -10.47 -23.03 -7.89
C ASN A 166 -11.88 -22.39 -7.81
N LEU A 167 -12.92 -23.21 -7.63
CA LEU A 167 -14.30 -22.75 -7.53
C LEU A 167 -14.53 -21.91 -6.26
N GLU A 168 -14.01 -22.34 -5.12
CA GLU A 168 -14.15 -21.65 -3.83
C GLU A 168 -13.51 -20.25 -3.89
N THR A 169 -12.34 -20.14 -4.52
CA THR A 169 -11.67 -18.84 -4.73
C THR A 169 -12.54 -17.89 -5.54
N ARG A 170 -13.18 -18.38 -6.62
CA ARG A 170 -14.08 -17.59 -7.47
C ARG A 170 -15.36 -17.17 -6.73
N GLU A 171 -15.95 -18.07 -5.95
CA GLU A 171 -17.12 -17.77 -5.13
C GLU A 171 -16.80 -16.72 -4.06
N LYS A 172 -15.65 -16.86 -3.39
CA LYS A 172 -15.16 -15.85 -2.45
C LYS A 172 -14.95 -14.51 -3.14
N ALA A 173 -14.33 -14.48 -4.32
CA ALA A 173 -14.13 -13.25 -5.08
C ALA A 173 -15.45 -12.56 -5.44
N PHE A 174 -16.47 -13.31 -5.83
CA PHE A 174 -17.80 -12.76 -6.08
C PHE A 174 -18.42 -12.16 -4.82
N LYS A 175 -18.37 -12.88 -3.70
CA LYS A 175 -18.88 -12.38 -2.41
C LYS A 175 -18.15 -11.10 -1.95
N ASP A 176 -16.83 -11.08 -2.06
CA ASP A 176 -16.01 -9.94 -1.70
C ASP A 176 -16.33 -8.73 -2.62
N LEU A 177 -16.56 -8.96 -3.92
CA LEU A 177 -16.99 -7.92 -4.85
C LEU A 177 -18.34 -7.32 -4.45
N LEU A 178 -19.33 -8.17 -4.15
CA LEU A 178 -20.65 -7.72 -3.70
C LEU A 178 -20.58 -6.91 -2.40
N ALA A 179 -19.66 -7.27 -1.49
CA ALA A 179 -19.45 -6.52 -0.26
C ALA A 179 -18.89 -5.11 -0.54
N MET A 180 -17.92 -4.99 -1.47
CA MET A 180 -17.37 -3.68 -1.89
C MET A 180 -18.43 -2.78 -2.54
N THR A 181 -19.46 -3.35 -3.16
CA THR A 181 -20.57 -2.56 -3.75
C THR A 181 -21.64 -2.14 -2.75
N GLN A 182 -21.52 -2.49 -1.46
CA GLN A 182 -22.49 -2.04 -0.44
C GLN A 182 -22.09 -0.73 0.25
N ASP A 183 -20.81 -0.38 0.25
CA ASP A 183 -20.30 0.83 0.90
C ASP A 183 -20.01 1.91 -0.15
N CYS A 184 -20.95 2.84 -0.34
CA CYS A 184 -20.79 3.93 -1.29
C CYS A 184 -19.71 4.96 -0.90
N ALA A 185 -19.23 4.93 0.35
CA ALA A 185 -18.14 5.78 0.81
C ALA A 185 -16.75 5.16 0.56
N ALA A 186 -16.67 3.88 0.21
CA ALA A 186 -15.40 3.22 -0.07
C ALA A 186 -14.78 3.73 -1.38
N TYR A 187 -13.47 3.98 -1.37
CA TYR A 187 -12.73 4.47 -2.54
C TYR A 187 -12.90 3.58 -3.79
N GLY A 188 -13.01 2.27 -3.59
CA GLY A 188 -13.19 1.29 -4.68
C GLY A 188 -14.65 1.07 -5.12
N TYR A 189 -15.64 1.74 -4.52
CA TYR A 189 -17.07 1.47 -4.77
C TYR A 189 -17.45 1.54 -6.24
N GLN A 190 -17.02 2.60 -6.92
CA GLN A 190 -17.41 2.84 -8.31
C GLN A 190 -16.80 1.82 -9.27
N GLU A 191 -15.52 1.49 -9.08
CA GLU A 191 -14.85 0.47 -9.88
C GLU A 191 -15.40 -0.94 -9.57
N ALA A 192 -15.77 -1.21 -8.31
CA ALA A 192 -16.40 -2.46 -7.91
C ALA A 192 -17.76 -2.65 -8.59
N LEU A 193 -18.62 -1.63 -8.64
CA LEU A 193 -19.89 -1.70 -9.36
C LEU A 193 -19.69 -1.90 -10.87
N TYR A 194 -18.73 -1.21 -11.47
CA TYR A 194 -18.42 -1.42 -12.88
C TYR A 194 -17.92 -2.84 -13.14
N THR A 195 -17.03 -3.35 -12.27
CA THR A 195 -16.51 -4.72 -12.33
C THR A 195 -17.64 -5.75 -12.16
N LEU A 196 -18.59 -5.51 -11.24
CA LEU A 196 -19.77 -6.34 -11.04
C LEU A 196 -20.65 -6.37 -12.29
N GLY A 197 -20.89 -5.22 -12.91
CA GLY A 197 -21.66 -5.13 -14.15
C GLY A 197 -21.02 -5.95 -15.29
N LEU A 198 -19.69 -5.90 -15.44
CA LEU A 198 -18.97 -6.71 -16.42
C LEU A 198 -19.02 -8.20 -16.09
N TYR A 199 -18.86 -8.57 -14.82
CA TYR A 199 -18.97 -9.95 -14.37
C TYR A 199 -20.35 -10.53 -14.68
N LEU A 200 -21.43 -9.81 -14.39
CA LEU A 200 -22.80 -10.26 -14.64
C LEU A 200 -23.09 -10.44 -16.14
N ILE A 201 -22.54 -9.58 -17.01
CA ILE A 201 -22.58 -9.80 -18.48
C ILE A 201 -21.94 -11.14 -18.83
N SER A 202 -20.76 -11.43 -18.29
CA SER A 202 -20.05 -12.69 -18.58
C SER A 202 -20.82 -13.94 -18.13
N LYS A 203 -21.78 -13.78 -17.21
CA LYS A 203 -22.69 -14.84 -16.73
C LYS A 203 -24.02 -14.88 -17.48
N GLY A 204 -24.25 -13.98 -18.44
CA GLY A 204 -25.52 -13.87 -19.15
C GLY A 204 -26.62 -13.16 -18.36
N ASP A 205 -26.32 -12.58 -17.20
CA ASP A 205 -27.26 -11.81 -16.40
C ASP A 205 -27.28 -10.34 -16.85
N ALA A 206 -27.96 -10.09 -17.98
CA ALA A 206 -28.09 -8.76 -18.55
C ALA A 206 -28.85 -7.80 -17.62
N ALA A 207 -29.87 -8.29 -16.91
CA ALA A 207 -30.69 -7.48 -16.00
C ALA A 207 -29.89 -7.04 -14.77
N GLY A 208 -29.17 -7.96 -14.13
CA GLY A 208 -28.29 -7.65 -13.01
C GLY A 208 -27.16 -6.70 -13.41
N SER A 209 -26.57 -6.89 -14.60
CA SER A 209 -25.57 -5.97 -15.12
C SER A 209 -26.11 -4.55 -15.31
N GLN A 210 -27.28 -4.42 -15.93
CA GLN A 210 -27.94 -3.13 -16.11
C GLN A 210 -28.21 -2.45 -14.76
N ALA A 211 -28.65 -3.21 -13.75
CA ALA A 211 -28.86 -2.70 -12.40
C ALA A 211 -27.57 -2.18 -11.76
N ALA A 212 -26.47 -2.92 -11.87
CA ALA A 212 -25.17 -2.49 -11.33
C ALA A 212 -24.64 -1.21 -12.01
N PHE A 213 -24.71 -1.11 -13.34
CA PHE A 213 -24.33 0.11 -14.05
C PHE A 213 -25.24 1.28 -13.73
N LYS A 214 -26.55 1.05 -13.61
CA LYS A 214 -27.50 2.09 -13.22
C LYS A 214 -27.19 2.60 -11.81
N GLN A 215 -26.94 1.70 -10.86
CA GLN A 215 -26.54 2.06 -9.50
C GLN A 215 -25.26 2.92 -9.51
N LEU A 216 -24.28 2.59 -10.36
CA LEU A 216 -23.06 3.38 -10.49
C LEU A 216 -23.35 4.82 -10.97
N VAL A 217 -24.17 4.96 -12.01
CA VAL A 217 -24.53 6.26 -12.58
C VAL A 217 -25.38 7.09 -11.61
N ASP A 218 -26.36 6.46 -10.95
CA ASP A 218 -27.29 7.14 -10.04
C ASP A 218 -26.58 7.64 -8.76
N ASN A 219 -25.50 6.97 -8.33
CA ASN A 219 -24.71 7.38 -7.16
C ASN A 219 -23.49 8.25 -7.51
N ALA A 220 -23.33 8.66 -8.77
CA ALA A 220 -22.24 9.55 -9.15
C ALA A 220 -22.45 10.95 -8.58
N ASP A 221 -21.40 11.57 -8.04
CA ASP A 221 -21.47 12.97 -7.59
C ASP A 221 -21.67 13.91 -8.78
N ALA A 222 -22.88 14.44 -8.92
CA ALA A 222 -23.26 15.36 -9.98
C ALA A 222 -22.47 16.68 -9.95
N LYS A 223 -21.83 17.02 -8.81
CA LYS A 223 -21.02 18.22 -8.63
C LYS A 223 -19.52 17.97 -8.82
N ALA A 224 -19.09 16.73 -9.04
CA ALA A 224 -17.69 16.43 -9.28
C ALA A 224 -17.18 17.17 -10.53
N LEU A 225 -16.08 17.91 -10.38
CA LEU A 225 -15.47 18.67 -11.48
C LEU A 225 -15.04 17.74 -12.62
N ILE A 226 -14.51 16.58 -12.26
CA ILE A 226 -14.12 15.52 -13.20
C ILE A 226 -14.97 14.30 -12.88
N LYS A 227 -15.76 13.86 -13.85
CA LYS A 227 -16.54 12.63 -13.71
C LYS A 227 -15.59 11.44 -13.63
N SER A 228 -15.92 10.50 -12.76
CA SER A 228 -15.20 9.23 -12.67
C SER A 228 -15.21 8.49 -14.01
N PRO A 229 -14.06 7.94 -14.45
CA PRO A 229 -13.99 7.17 -15.68
C PRO A 229 -14.95 5.96 -15.68
N TRP A 230 -15.18 5.34 -14.52
CA TRP A 230 -16.10 4.21 -14.38
C TRP A 230 -17.56 4.59 -14.65
N VAL A 231 -17.96 5.80 -14.26
CA VAL A 231 -19.29 6.35 -14.54
C VAL A 231 -19.47 6.58 -16.04
N ILE A 232 -18.46 7.13 -16.71
CA ILE A 232 -18.48 7.35 -18.17
C ILE A 232 -18.64 6.01 -18.89
N LEU A 233 -17.84 5.01 -18.53
CA LEU A 233 -17.91 3.67 -19.12
C LEU A 233 -19.28 3.01 -18.87
N ALA A 234 -19.87 3.16 -17.69
CA ALA A 234 -21.22 2.63 -17.43
C ALA A 234 -22.30 3.36 -18.22
N GLN A 235 -22.19 4.67 -18.44
CA GLN A 235 -23.12 5.42 -19.31
C GLN A 235 -23.08 4.87 -20.73
N GLU A 236 -21.89 4.61 -21.26
CA GLU A 236 -21.72 3.97 -22.57
C GLU A 236 -22.37 2.58 -22.61
N LYS A 237 -22.18 1.76 -21.58
CA LYS A 237 -22.83 0.43 -21.47
C LYS A 237 -24.36 0.52 -21.41
N LEU A 238 -24.90 1.59 -20.85
CA LEU A 238 -26.34 1.85 -20.79
C LEU A 238 -26.90 2.56 -22.04
N GLY A 239 -26.06 2.92 -23.02
CA GLY A 239 -26.47 3.69 -24.20
C GLY A 239 -26.86 5.13 -23.88
N LEU A 240 -26.39 5.68 -22.75
CA LEU A 240 -26.61 7.07 -22.36
C LEU A 240 -25.57 7.96 -23.05
N SER A 241 -26.03 9.00 -23.75
CA SER A 241 -25.14 9.92 -24.46
C SER A 241 -24.23 10.69 -23.49
N THR A 242 -22.91 10.66 -23.75
CA THR A 242 -21.89 11.42 -23.00
C THR A 242 -21.75 12.87 -23.49
N ALA A 243 -22.62 13.33 -24.41
CA ALA A 243 -22.49 14.56 -25.21
C ALA A 243 -22.46 15.91 -24.45
N GLY A 244 -22.35 15.91 -23.12
CA GLY A 244 -22.21 17.12 -22.29
C GLY A 244 -20.82 17.36 -21.69
N ALA A 245 -19.82 16.53 -21.95
CA ALA A 245 -18.53 16.59 -21.24
C ALA A 245 -17.42 17.42 -21.93
N SER A 246 -17.65 17.96 -23.12
CA SER A 246 -16.68 18.79 -23.85
C SER A 246 -17.22 20.20 -24.09
N LYS A 247 -17.02 21.10 -23.12
CA LYS A 247 -17.11 22.55 -23.32
C LYS A 247 -15.95 23.23 -22.61
#